data_AF-A0A2G4FF45-F1
#
_entry.id   AF-A0A2G4FF45-F1
#
_cell.length_a   1.000
_cell.length_b   1.000
_cell.length_c   1.000
_cell.angle_alpha   90.00
_cell.angle_beta   90.00
_cell.angle_gamma   90.00
#
_symmetry.space_group_name_H-M   'P 1'
#
loop_
_entity.id
_entity.type
_entity.pdbx_description
1 polymer ?
#
loop_
_entity_poly.entity_id
_entity_poly.type
_entity_poly.pdbx_seq_one_letter_code
_entity_poly.pdbx_strand_id
1 'polypeptide(L)'
;MRTDFQEHRLRVRRLKARLRQDQGGNATVEFALVAPILLAVALAVLQLALALHVRATLTAAAAEGARAAALAGSDLAAGERRARAILQENIAAGVVQDITVQREWHGGALVISVEIEAALPLVGLYGPTQMSVIGHALQEHA
;
A
#
# COMPACT_ATOMS: atom_id res chain seq x y z
N MET A 1 62.13 -36.13 -26.48
CA MET A 1 62.05 -35.51 -25.14
C MET A 1 61.34 -34.14 -25.16
N ARG A 2 60.28 -33.95 -25.97
CA ARG A 2 59.61 -32.65 -26.20
C ARG A 2 58.06 -32.74 -26.10
N THR A 3 57.55 -33.95 -25.89
CA THR A 3 56.13 -34.30 -25.91
C THR A 3 55.48 -34.28 -24.52
N ASP A 4 56.25 -34.49 -23.45
CA ASP A 4 55.72 -34.64 -22.09
C ASP A 4 55.21 -33.31 -21.47
N PHE A 5 55.82 -32.18 -21.85
CA PHE A 5 55.43 -30.87 -21.32
C PHE A 5 54.10 -30.32 -21.89
N GLN A 6 53.62 -30.86 -23.03
CA GLN A 6 52.38 -30.41 -23.68
C GLN A 6 51.12 -30.98 -22.99
N GLU A 7 51.17 -32.24 -22.56
CA GLU A 7 50.08 -32.95 -21.88
C GLU A 7 49.67 -32.26 -20.56
N HIS A 8 50.66 -31.83 -19.77
CA HIS A 8 50.42 -31.21 -18.47
C HIS A 8 49.66 -29.87 -18.58
N ARG A 9 49.94 -29.07 -19.63
CA ARG A 9 49.28 -27.78 -19.84
C ARG A 9 47.80 -27.94 -20.23
N LEU A 10 47.45 -29.02 -20.92
CA LEU A 10 46.07 -29.29 -21.34
C LEU A 10 45.18 -29.72 -20.15
N ARG A 11 45.72 -30.52 -19.23
CA ARG A 11 45.01 -30.91 -17.99
C ARG A 11 44.72 -29.72 -17.08
N VAL A 12 45.70 -28.83 -16.89
CA VAL A 12 45.54 -27.63 -16.04
C VAL A 12 44.48 -26.69 -16.61
N ARG A 13 44.40 -26.51 -17.94
CA ARG A 13 43.37 -25.67 -18.57
C ARG A 13 41.95 -26.23 -18.39
N ARG A 14 41.76 -27.55 -18.46
CA ARG A 14 40.45 -28.19 -18.28
C ARG A 14 39.95 -28.12 -16.83
N LEU A 15 40.83 -28.28 -15.85
CA LEU A 15 40.47 -28.17 -14.44
C LEU A 15 40.07 -26.73 -14.06
N LYS A 16 40.81 -25.73 -14.57
CA LYS A 16 40.53 -24.31 -14.36
C LYS A 16 39.21 -23.87 -14.99
N ALA A 17 38.82 -24.46 -16.13
CA ALA A 17 37.54 -24.21 -16.77
C ALA A 17 36.36 -24.81 -15.97
N ARG A 18 36.51 -26.03 -15.43
CA ARG A 18 35.49 -26.66 -14.57
C ARG A 18 35.27 -25.90 -13.26
N LEU A 19 36.34 -25.47 -12.59
CA LEU A 19 36.23 -24.68 -11.36
C LEU A 19 35.62 -23.28 -11.59
N ARG A 20 35.88 -22.68 -12.76
CA ARG A 20 35.24 -21.40 -13.15
C ARG A 20 33.74 -21.56 -13.48
N GLN A 21 33.33 -22.70 -14.02
CA GLN A 21 31.91 -22.98 -14.28
C GLN A 21 31.12 -23.27 -12.99
N ASP A 22 31.73 -23.87 -11.97
CA ASP A 22 31.06 -24.18 -10.69
C ASP A 22 30.85 -22.94 -9.80
N GLN A 23 31.83 -22.03 -9.73
CA GLN A 23 31.76 -20.87 -8.83
C GLN A 23 30.80 -19.76 -9.31
N GLY A 24 30.67 -19.56 -10.63
CA GLY A 24 29.73 -18.59 -11.20
C GLY A 24 28.28 -19.09 -11.26
N GLY A 25 28.09 -20.41 -11.41
CA GLY A 25 26.78 -21.04 -11.41
C GLY A 25 26.12 -21.02 -10.03
N ASN A 26 26.88 -21.32 -8.97
CA ASN A 26 26.34 -21.37 -7.61
C ASN A 26 25.81 -20.02 -7.12
N ALA A 27 26.58 -18.94 -7.26
CA ALA A 27 26.17 -17.60 -6.83
C ALA A 27 24.93 -17.09 -7.59
N THR A 28 24.81 -17.40 -8.88
CA THR A 28 23.65 -17.01 -9.70
C THR A 28 22.40 -17.77 -9.28
N VAL A 29 22.52 -19.06 -8.95
CA VAL A 29 21.41 -19.91 -8.50
C VAL A 29 20.95 -19.50 -7.09
N GLU A 30 21.88 -19.27 -6.17
CA GLU A 30 21.57 -18.76 -4.82
C GLU A 30 20.80 -17.43 -4.90
N PHE A 31 21.25 -16.49 -5.74
CA PHE A 31 20.54 -15.23 -5.96
C PHE A 31 19.15 -15.45 -6.57
N ALA A 32 19.02 -16.33 -7.57
CA ALA A 32 17.74 -16.63 -8.20
C ALA A 32 16.72 -17.26 -7.25
N LEU A 33 17.16 -17.97 -6.21
CA LEU A 33 16.30 -18.53 -5.17
C LEU A 33 15.89 -17.49 -4.11
N VAL A 34 16.82 -16.60 -3.74
CA VAL A 34 16.60 -15.62 -2.65
C VAL A 34 15.90 -14.36 -3.14
N ALA A 35 16.25 -13.84 -4.32
CA ALA A 35 15.74 -12.58 -4.85
C ALA A 35 14.20 -12.55 -4.99
N PRO A 36 13.51 -13.59 -5.49
CA PRO A 36 12.05 -13.59 -5.57
C PRO A 36 11.38 -13.55 -4.20
N ILE A 37 11.94 -14.24 -3.20
CA ILE A 37 11.42 -14.23 -1.83
C ILE A 37 11.58 -12.84 -1.22
N LEU A 38 12.77 -12.25 -1.35
CA LEU A 38 13.01 -10.89 -0.86
C LEU A 38 12.11 -9.87 -1.58
N LEU A 39 11.92 -10.00 -2.89
CA LEU A 39 11.01 -9.16 -3.65
C LEU A 39 9.56 -9.32 -3.18
N ALA A 40 9.11 -10.56 -2.96
CA ALA A 40 7.76 -10.82 -2.45
C ALA A 40 7.55 -10.21 -1.06
N VAL A 41 8.52 -10.33 -0.16
CA VAL A 41 8.48 -9.70 1.17
C VAL A 41 8.48 -8.18 1.07
N ALA A 42 9.33 -7.60 0.21
CA ALA A 42 9.37 -6.16 -0.01
C ALA A 42 8.03 -5.63 -0.55
N LEU A 43 7.42 -6.33 -1.51
CA LEU A 43 6.11 -5.99 -2.03
C LEU A 43 5.02 -6.13 -0.97
N ALA A 44 5.05 -7.17 -0.13
CA ALA A 44 4.08 -7.34 0.96
C ALA A 44 4.16 -6.20 1.97
N VAL A 45 5.37 -5.79 2.36
CA VAL A 45 5.58 -4.64 3.26
C VAL A 45 5.11 -3.34 2.61
N LEU A 46 5.42 -3.13 1.32
CA LEU A 46 4.98 -1.95 0.58
C LEU A 46 3.44 -1.89 0.50
N GLN A 47 2.78 -3.01 0.22
CA GLN A 47 1.32 -3.11 0.19
C GLN A 47 0.71 -2.81 1.55
N LEU A 48 1.27 -3.35 2.63
CA LEU A 48 0.81 -3.09 3.99
C LEU A 48 0.96 -1.60 4.34
N ALA A 49 2.11 -1.00 4.03
CA ALA A 49 2.35 0.42 4.24
C ALA A 49 1.35 1.29 3.47
N LEU A 50 1.08 0.95 2.21
CA LEU A 50 0.08 1.64 1.39
C LEU A 50 -1.33 1.52 1.98
N ALA A 51 -1.75 0.31 2.39
CA ALA A 51 -3.07 0.09 2.98
C ALA A 51 -3.26 0.91 4.27
N LEU A 52 -2.25 0.91 5.15
CA LEU A 52 -2.27 1.71 6.37
C LEU A 52 -2.29 3.22 6.08
N HIS A 53 -1.52 3.67 5.10
CA HIS A 53 -1.49 5.07 4.69
C HIS A 53 -2.84 5.55 4.14
N VAL A 54 -3.47 4.76 3.27
CA VAL A 54 -4.81 5.07 2.73
C VAL A 54 -5.83 5.11 3.85
N ARG A 55 -5.87 4.10 4.74
CA ARG A 55 -6.80 4.07 5.87
C ARG A 55 -6.64 5.28 6.79
N ALA A 56 -5.40 5.67 7.08
CA ALA A 56 -5.11 6.86 7.90
C ALA A 56 -5.62 8.14 7.22
N THR A 57 -5.37 8.28 5.92
CA THR A 57 -5.80 9.45 5.13
C THR A 57 -7.32 9.55 5.07
N LEU A 58 -8.02 8.45 4.76
CA LEU A 58 -9.48 8.42 4.68
C LEU A 58 -10.10 8.71 6.06
N THR A 59 -9.58 8.11 7.13
CA THR A 59 -10.06 8.39 8.51
C THR A 59 -9.89 9.88 8.86
N ALA A 60 -8.76 10.47 8.51
CA ALA A 60 -8.51 11.90 8.74
C ALA A 60 -9.49 12.78 7.94
N ALA A 61 -9.73 12.45 6.66
CA ALA A 61 -10.69 13.16 5.82
C ALA A 61 -12.13 13.03 6.34
N ALA A 62 -12.53 11.84 6.79
CA ALA A 62 -13.85 11.61 7.38
C ALA A 62 -14.05 12.42 8.65
N ALA A 63 -13.07 12.42 9.57
CA ALA A 63 -13.13 13.21 10.79
C ALA A 63 -13.21 14.72 10.52
N GLU A 64 -12.45 15.21 9.54
CA GLU A 64 -12.46 16.62 9.16
C GLU A 64 -13.75 17.03 8.43
N GLY A 65 -14.31 16.15 7.59
CA GLY A 65 -15.63 16.34 6.99
C GLY A 65 -16.73 16.36 8.04
N ALA A 66 -16.67 15.48 9.04
CA ALA A 66 -17.64 15.44 10.13
C ALA A 66 -17.59 16.74 10.95
N ARG A 67 -16.38 17.22 11.28
CA ARG A 67 -16.18 18.52 11.94
C ARG A 67 -16.74 19.67 11.10
N ALA A 68 -16.50 19.67 9.80
CA ALA A 68 -16.99 20.72 8.90
C ALA A 68 -18.53 20.79 8.84
N ALA A 69 -19.20 19.65 8.83
CA ALA A 69 -20.67 19.57 8.86
C ALA A 69 -21.27 19.77 10.28
N ALA A 70 -20.47 19.64 11.34
CA ALA A 70 -20.87 19.83 12.72
C ALA A 70 -20.85 21.30 13.19
N LEU A 71 -20.27 22.21 12.40
CA LEU A 71 -20.29 23.65 12.70
C LEU A 71 -21.71 24.23 12.66
N ALA A 72 -22.00 25.17 13.56
CA ALA A 72 -23.27 25.86 13.61
C ALA A 72 -23.60 26.56 12.28
N GLY A 73 -24.79 26.29 11.74
CA GLY A 73 -25.23 26.83 10.44
C GLY A 73 -24.66 26.11 9.21
N SER A 74 -23.87 25.05 9.40
CA SER A 74 -23.33 24.23 8.32
C SER A 74 -24.37 23.19 7.82
N ASP A 75 -24.17 22.71 6.60
CA ASP A 75 -24.96 21.63 6.00
C ASP A 75 -24.11 20.37 5.76
N LEU A 76 -24.78 19.25 5.46
CA LEU A 76 -24.06 17.99 5.21
C LEU A 76 -23.16 18.08 3.98
N ALA A 77 -23.56 18.87 2.99
CA ALA A 77 -22.79 19.08 1.78
C ALA A 77 -21.47 19.81 2.07
N ALA A 78 -21.38 20.64 3.10
CA ALA A 78 -20.12 21.24 3.55
C ALA A 78 -19.14 20.18 4.06
N GLY A 79 -19.62 19.19 4.81
CA GLY A 79 -18.82 18.05 5.25
C GLY A 79 -18.29 17.23 4.09
N GLU A 80 -19.15 16.93 3.11
CA GLU A 80 -18.76 16.18 1.90
C GLU A 80 -17.73 16.95 1.08
N ARG A 81 -17.97 18.25 0.80
CA ARG A 81 -17.02 19.11 0.07
C ARG A 81 -15.67 19.15 0.76
N ARG A 82 -15.65 19.26 2.09
CA ARG A 82 -14.41 19.31 2.87
C ARG A 82 -13.65 17.99 2.81
N ALA A 83 -14.33 16.86 3.03
CA ALA A 83 -13.73 15.53 2.92
C ALA A 83 -13.15 15.32 1.52
N ARG A 84 -13.92 15.66 0.47
CA ARG A 84 -13.49 15.55 -0.93
C ARG A 84 -12.27 16.42 -1.24
N ALA A 85 -12.20 17.65 -0.75
CA ALA A 85 -11.06 18.54 -0.96
C ALA A 85 -9.75 17.95 -0.41
N ILE A 86 -9.80 17.35 0.78
CA ILE A 86 -8.62 16.70 1.41
C ILE A 86 -8.17 15.50 0.57
N LEU A 87 -9.12 14.73 0.06
CA LEU A 87 -8.82 13.52 -0.71
C LEU A 87 -8.28 13.85 -2.10
N GLN A 88 -8.75 14.93 -2.75
CA GLN A 88 -8.28 15.37 -4.07
C GLN A 88 -6.80 15.73 -4.11
N GLU A 89 -6.23 16.17 -2.99
CA GLU A 89 -4.80 16.46 -2.86
C GLU A 89 -3.94 15.20 -2.64
N ASN A 90 -4.57 14.03 -2.54
CA ASN A 90 -3.93 12.78 -2.12
C ASN A 90 -4.06 11.68 -3.18
N ILE A 91 -3.07 10.78 -3.22
CA ILE A 91 -3.07 9.62 -4.13
C ILE A 91 -4.29 8.72 -3.86
N ALA A 92 -4.83 8.77 -2.64
CA ALA A 92 -6.04 8.07 -2.25
C ALA A 92 -7.31 8.49 -3.03
N ALA A 93 -7.33 9.64 -3.73
CA ALA A 93 -8.49 10.06 -4.52
C ALA A 93 -8.97 8.98 -5.51
N GLY A 94 -8.03 8.29 -6.16
CA GLY A 94 -8.33 7.28 -7.18
C GLY A 94 -8.92 5.98 -6.64
N VAL A 95 -8.92 5.79 -5.31
CA VAL A 95 -9.46 4.58 -4.68
C VAL A 95 -10.81 4.81 -4.01
N VAL A 96 -11.25 6.07 -3.86
CA VAL A 96 -12.54 6.40 -3.24
C VAL A 96 -13.68 6.06 -4.19
N GLN A 97 -14.68 5.34 -3.69
CA GLN A 97 -15.89 4.98 -4.43
C GLN A 97 -17.06 5.88 -4.03
N ASP A 98 -17.23 6.12 -2.74
CA ASP A 98 -18.33 6.93 -2.22
C ASP A 98 -17.97 7.69 -0.94
N ILE A 99 -18.66 8.80 -0.70
CA ILE A 99 -18.58 9.59 0.53
C ILE A 99 -20.01 9.90 0.97
N THR A 100 -20.44 9.29 2.07
CA THR A 100 -21.76 9.49 2.63
C THR A 100 -21.67 10.30 3.93
N VAL A 101 -22.45 11.38 4.04
CA VAL A 101 -22.50 12.22 5.24
C VAL A 101 -23.91 12.17 5.84
N GLN A 102 -24.02 11.86 7.12
CA GLN A 102 -25.30 11.72 7.82
C GLN A 102 -25.31 12.49 9.14
N ARG A 103 -26.52 12.86 9.58
CA ARG A 103 -26.76 13.37 10.94
C ARG A 103 -27.59 12.35 11.67
N GLU A 104 -27.13 11.94 12.84
CA GLU A 104 -27.84 11.00 13.68
C GLU A 104 -27.88 11.49 15.12
N TRP A 105 -29.01 11.28 15.78
CA TRP A 105 -29.14 11.55 17.21
C TRP A 105 -28.60 10.36 17.99
N HIS A 106 -27.54 10.56 18.76
CA HIS A 106 -26.93 9.54 19.59
C HIS A 106 -26.94 10.00 21.06
N GLY A 107 -27.70 9.31 21.91
CA GLY A 107 -27.75 9.62 23.35
C GLY A 107 -28.24 11.03 23.70
N GLY A 108 -29.09 11.64 22.85
CA GLY A 108 -29.59 13.01 23.03
C GLY A 108 -28.65 14.11 22.51
N ALA A 109 -27.48 13.74 21.96
CA ALA A 109 -26.61 14.65 21.24
C ALA A 109 -26.74 14.44 19.72
N LEU A 110 -26.65 15.52 18.95
CA LEU A 110 -26.63 15.45 17.49
C LEU A 110 -25.20 15.18 17.03
N VAL A 111 -25.00 14.04 16.37
CA VAL A 111 -23.70 13.57 15.88
C VAL A 111 -23.71 13.58 14.36
N ILE A 112 -22.65 14.11 13.77
CA ILE A 112 -22.39 13.99 12.34
C ILE A 112 -21.47 12.80 12.10
N SER A 113 -21.85 11.91 11.19
CA SER A 113 -21.01 10.83 10.68
C SER A 113 -20.64 11.10 9.23
N VAL A 114 -19.38 10.83 8.88
CA VAL A 114 -18.90 10.77 7.50
C VAL A 114 -18.34 9.38 7.28
N GLU A 115 -18.94 8.65 6.35
CA GLU A 115 -18.49 7.35 5.89
C GLU A 115 -17.85 7.48 4.52
N ILE A 116 -16.70 6.84 4.32
CA ILE A 116 -15.97 6.83 3.06
C ILE A 116 -15.70 5.40 2.66
N GLU A 117 -16.17 5.03 1.47
CA GLU A 117 -15.92 3.72 0.86
C GLU A 117 -14.77 3.84 -0.14
N ALA A 118 -13.83 2.89 -0.08
CA ALA A 118 -12.68 2.86 -0.96
C ALA A 118 -12.31 1.43 -1.39
N ALA A 119 -11.85 1.28 -2.63
CA ALA A 119 -11.38 0.04 -3.21
C ALA A 119 -9.86 0.04 -3.34
N LEU A 120 -9.18 -0.68 -2.45
CA LEU A 120 -7.72 -0.75 -2.41
C LEU A 120 -7.18 -1.59 -3.59
N PRO A 121 -6.30 -1.04 -4.45
CA PRO A 121 -5.70 -1.76 -5.56
C PRO A 121 -4.53 -2.63 -5.06
N LEU A 122 -4.85 -3.74 -4.40
CA LEU A 122 -3.84 -4.69 -3.96
C LEU A 122 -3.31 -5.49 -5.16
N VAL A 123 -1.98 -5.60 -5.29
CA VAL A 123 -1.35 -6.37 -6.38
C VAL A 123 -1.34 -7.85 -6.01
N GLY A 124 -2.10 -8.70 -6.73
CA GLY A 124 -2.20 -10.14 -6.48
C GLY A 124 -3.54 -10.78 -6.89
N LEU A 125 -3.75 -12.05 -6.50
CA LEU A 125 -4.91 -12.90 -6.88
C LEU A 125 -6.27 -12.51 -6.26
N TYR A 126 -6.34 -11.46 -5.43
CA TYR A 126 -7.52 -11.13 -4.62
C TYR A 126 -8.30 -9.88 -5.09
N GLY A 127 -7.87 -9.21 -6.17
CA GLY A 127 -8.59 -8.07 -6.74
C GLY A 127 -8.67 -6.85 -5.78
N PRO A 128 -9.36 -5.77 -6.20
CA PRO A 128 -9.56 -4.61 -5.35
C PRO A 128 -10.39 -4.98 -4.11
N THR A 129 -9.84 -4.76 -2.91
CA THR A 129 -10.52 -5.05 -1.65
C THR A 129 -11.26 -3.82 -1.16
N GLN A 130 -12.55 -3.97 -0.85
CA GLN A 130 -13.37 -2.90 -0.33
C GLN A 130 -13.00 -2.57 1.12
N MET A 131 -12.94 -1.28 1.45
CA MET A 131 -12.64 -0.75 2.77
C MET A 131 -13.58 0.43 3.05
N SER A 132 -14.32 0.38 4.16
CA SER A 132 -15.05 1.53 4.68
C SER A 132 -14.36 2.11 5.90
N VAL A 133 -14.40 3.43 6.04
CA VAL A 133 -13.96 4.15 7.24
C VAL A 133 -15.01 5.17 7.65
N ILE A 134 -15.16 5.38 8.95
CA ILE A 134 -16.17 6.27 9.52
C ILE A 134 -15.48 7.29 10.44
N GLY A 135 -15.81 8.56 10.26
CA GLY A 135 -15.42 9.67 11.14
C GLY A 135 -16.66 10.28 11.81
N HIS A 136 -16.54 10.63 13.09
CA HIS A 136 -17.63 11.21 13.88
C HIS A 136 -17.24 12.59 14.45
N ALA A 137 -18.21 13.50 14.52
CA ALA A 137 -18.08 14.78 15.22
C ALA A 137 -19.38 15.15 15.94
N LEU A 138 -19.26 15.73 17.14
CA LEU A 138 -20.40 16.28 17.88
C LEU A 138 -20.79 17.64 17.29
N GLN A 139 -22.08 17.85 17.06
CA GLN A 139 -22.58 19.13 16.60
C GLN A 139 -22.56 20.17 17.73
N GLU A 140 -21.92 21.32 17.49
CA GLU A 140 -21.93 22.42 18.45
C GLU A 140 -23.29 23.12 18.42
N HIS A 141 -23.90 23.27 19.60
CA HIS A 141 -25.12 24.05 19.77
C HIS A 141 -24.75 25.53 19.90
N ALA A 142 -25.31 26.38 19.01
CA ALA A 142 -25.18 27.83 19.06
C ALA A 142 -26.11 28.47 20.10
#